data_AF-A0AA87TE57-F1
#
_entry.id   AF-A0AA87TE57-F1
#
_cell.length_a   1.000
_cell.length_b   1.000
_cell.length_c   1.000
_cell.angle_alpha   90.00
_cell.angle_beta   90.00
_cell.angle_gamma   90.00
#
_symmetry.space_group_name_H-M   'P 1'
#
loop_
_entity.id
_entity.type
_entity.pdbx_description
1 polymer ?
#
loop_
_entity_poly.entity_id
_entity_poly.type
_entity_poly.pdbx_seq_one_letter_code
_entity_poly.pdbx_strand_id
1 'polypeptide(L)'
;MKKIAVLLLLVLALVGCGKKTATFIVDNQSDWRVVVSITNVKELGKKVDKSLYTILKRNDPYRSSAHSNRVVFEVYEGSVCELISVNGARIKTQTNDRIVFENSTPINVLVVNETGKNIFLKNDACIKNNLEDYFYCGDVITSDRRKLPRYYYVPLFTTQLITPQNTITHPVPIQFFAWQLSQIDDVSDENASEAINRLAAETIKITDNWNPLKTYWKKTGDSLYLF
;
A
#
# COMPACT_ATOMS: atom_id res chain seq x y z
N MET A 1 -43.57 14.37 39.50
CA MET A 1 -42.20 14.84 39.20
C MET A 1 -41.12 13.75 39.31
N LYS A 2 -41.14 12.86 40.32
CA LYS A 2 -40.11 11.79 40.46
C LYS A 2 -40.00 10.82 39.25
N LYS A 3 -41.11 10.48 38.58
CA LYS A 3 -41.12 9.55 37.44
C LYS A 3 -40.42 10.09 36.18
N ILE A 4 -40.44 11.40 35.97
CA ILE A 4 -39.80 12.06 34.81
C ILE A 4 -38.29 12.14 35.01
N ALA A 5 -37.83 12.42 36.24
CA ALA A 5 -36.41 12.46 36.59
C ALA A 5 -35.74 11.08 36.44
N VAL A 6 -36.42 10.00 36.80
CA VAL A 6 -35.90 8.62 36.64
C VAL A 6 -35.80 8.23 35.16
N LEU A 7 -36.77 8.65 34.33
CA LEU A 7 -36.74 8.40 32.89
C LEU A 7 -35.58 9.14 32.21
N LEU A 8 -35.34 10.41 32.58
CA LEU A 8 -34.21 11.20 32.09
C LEU A 8 -32.86 10.63 32.51
N LEU A 9 -32.73 10.12 33.74
CA LEU A 9 -31.52 9.45 34.23
C LEU A 9 -31.25 8.14 33.48
N LEU A 10 -32.29 7.37 33.15
CA LEU A 10 -32.16 6.14 32.35
C LEU A 10 -31.75 6.45 30.90
N VAL A 11 -32.31 7.50 30.30
CA VAL A 11 -31.92 7.96 28.95
C VAL A 11 -30.48 8.48 28.94
N LEU A 12 -30.06 9.24 29.96
CA LEU A 12 -28.68 9.71 30.11
C LEU A 12 -27.70 8.55 30.36
N ALA A 13 -28.09 7.53 31.14
CA ALA A 13 -27.29 6.32 31.34
C ALA A 13 -27.18 5.45 30.08
N LEU A 14 -28.22 5.42 29.24
CA LEU A 14 -28.20 4.72 27.94
C LEU A 14 -27.35 5.44 26.90
N VAL A 15 -27.28 6.78 26.94
CA VAL A 15 -26.40 7.58 26.06
C VAL A 15 -24.92 7.48 26.49
N GLY A 16 -24.65 7.17 27.76
CA GLY A 16 -23.30 7.04 28.33
C GLY A 16 -22.62 5.67 28.17
N CYS A 17 -23.29 4.67 27.58
CA CYS A 17 -22.76 3.29 27.47
C CYS A 17 -22.18 2.97 26.08
N GLY A 18 -21.72 3.99 25.35
CA GLY A 18 -20.93 3.77 24.13
C GLY A 18 -19.53 3.29 24.50
N LYS A 19 -19.04 2.22 23.88
CA LYS A 19 -17.62 1.83 23.98
C LYS A 19 -16.74 3.04 23.66
N LYS A 20 -15.79 3.35 24.55
CA LYS A 20 -14.88 4.49 24.40
C LYS A 20 -14.06 4.35 23.11
N THR A 21 -14.07 5.38 22.27
CA THR A 21 -13.22 5.49 21.09
C THR A 21 -12.05 6.43 21.36
N ALA A 22 -10.98 6.27 20.58
CA ALA A 22 -9.82 7.15 20.53
C ALA A 22 -9.65 7.68 19.10
N THR A 23 -8.77 8.65 18.94
CA THR A 23 -8.40 9.19 17.63
C THR A 23 -7.12 8.52 17.12
N PHE A 24 -7.11 8.13 15.84
CA PHE A 24 -5.91 7.67 15.15
C PHE A 24 -5.68 8.50 13.88
N ILE A 25 -4.46 8.96 13.66
CA ILE A 25 -4.12 9.87 12.55
C ILE A 25 -3.23 9.15 11.54
N VAL A 26 -3.61 9.19 10.28
CA VAL A 26 -2.74 8.77 9.17
C VAL A 26 -2.28 10.02 8.44
N ASP A 27 -0.97 10.27 8.40
CA ASP A 27 -0.37 11.44 7.75
C ASP A 27 0.63 11.00 6.67
N ASN A 28 0.21 11.10 5.40
CA ASN A 28 1.03 10.80 4.25
C ASN A 28 1.76 12.06 3.75
N GLN A 29 3.05 12.11 4.02
CA GLN A 29 3.95 13.17 3.56
C GLN A 29 4.79 12.74 2.35
N SER A 30 4.56 11.53 1.83
CA SER A 30 5.22 11.01 0.63
C SER A 30 4.58 11.53 -0.66
N ASP A 31 5.30 11.35 -1.77
CA ASP A 31 4.81 11.66 -3.11
C ASP A 31 4.05 10.47 -3.75
N TRP A 32 3.72 9.47 -2.93
CA TRP A 32 3.03 8.24 -3.31
C TRP A 32 1.67 8.17 -2.63
N ARG A 33 0.63 7.74 -3.36
CA ARG A 33 -0.62 7.34 -2.70
C ARG A 33 -0.35 6.06 -1.94
N VAL A 34 -0.88 5.94 -0.73
CA VAL A 34 -0.70 4.75 0.10
C VAL A 34 -2.02 4.13 0.42
N VAL A 35 -1.99 2.83 0.68
CA VAL A 35 -3.15 2.13 1.22
C VAL A 35 -2.80 1.56 2.56
N VAL A 36 -3.65 1.88 3.52
CA VAL A 36 -3.53 1.40 4.89
C VAL A 36 -4.69 0.48 5.20
N SER A 37 -4.41 -0.54 5.98
CA SER A 37 -5.42 -1.30 6.69
C SER A 37 -5.52 -0.77 8.11
N ILE A 38 -6.71 -0.49 8.59
CA ILE A 38 -6.95 -0.15 10.00
C ILE A 38 -8.01 -1.08 10.59
N THR A 39 -7.72 -1.61 11.78
CA THR A 39 -8.65 -2.49 12.50
C THR A 39 -9.49 -1.71 13.50
N ASN A 40 -10.65 -2.25 13.87
CA ASN A 40 -11.51 -1.71 14.92
C ASN A 40 -11.87 -0.23 14.71
N VAL A 41 -12.12 0.19 13.48
CA VAL A 41 -12.48 1.57 13.13
C VAL A 41 -13.98 1.79 13.33
N LYS A 42 -14.37 3.00 13.73
CA LYS A 42 -15.77 3.40 13.82
C LYS A 42 -16.21 4.06 12.52
N GLU A 43 -17.07 3.39 11.78
CA GLU A 43 -17.64 3.86 10.52
C GLU A 43 -19.16 3.95 10.65
N LEU A 44 -19.73 5.10 10.28
CA LEU A 44 -21.19 5.35 10.33
C LEU A 44 -21.82 4.94 11.69
N GLY A 45 -21.08 5.16 12.78
CA GLY A 45 -21.51 4.84 14.15
C GLY A 45 -21.36 3.37 14.57
N LYS A 46 -20.79 2.50 13.73
CA LYS A 46 -20.59 1.06 14.01
C LYS A 46 -19.10 0.70 14.02
N LYS A 47 -18.74 -0.35 14.76
CA LYS A 47 -17.41 -0.95 14.72
C LYS A 47 -17.26 -1.78 13.45
N VAL A 48 -16.20 -1.52 12.70
CA VAL A 48 -15.74 -2.34 11.58
C VAL A 48 -14.41 -2.96 11.98
N ASP A 49 -14.30 -4.28 11.87
CA ASP A 49 -13.15 -5.01 12.40
C ASP A 49 -11.87 -4.75 11.59
N LYS A 50 -11.98 -4.56 10.27
CA LYS A 50 -10.87 -4.22 9.38
C LYS A 50 -11.39 -3.52 8.12
N SER A 51 -10.77 -2.39 7.78
CA SER A 51 -11.08 -1.63 6.57
C SER A 51 -9.80 -1.17 5.89
N LEU A 52 -9.86 -1.03 4.56
CA LEU A 52 -8.78 -0.46 3.75
C LEU A 52 -9.10 0.97 3.37
N TYR A 53 -8.08 1.82 3.40
CA TYR A 53 -8.21 3.23 3.05
C TYR A 53 -7.07 3.68 2.15
N THR A 54 -7.42 4.34 1.06
CA THR A 54 -6.47 5.04 0.21
C THR A 54 -6.24 6.44 0.73
N ILE A 55 -4.99 6.74 1.04
CA ILE A 55 -4.55 8.04 1.56
C ILE A 55 -3.77 8.75 0.45
N LEU A 56 -4.20 9.96 0.12
CA LEU A 56 -3.62 10.73 -0.98
C LEU A 56 -2.15 11.06 -0.71
N LYS A 57 -1.38 11.32 -1.77
CA LYS A 57 -0.01 11.82 -1.65
C LYS A 57 0.04 13.28 -1.20
N ARG A 58 1.20 13.72 -0.74
CA ARG A 58 1.47 15.14 -0.49
C ARG A 58 1.25 15.93 -1.79
N ASN A 59 0.53 17.05 -1.69
CA ASN A 59 0.16 17.91 -2.82
C ASN A 59 -0.63 17.18 -3.93
N ASP A 60 -1.39 16.15 -3.58
CA ASP A 60 -2.29 15.51 -4.55
C ASP A 60 -3.29 16.54 -5.09
N PRO A 61 -3.39 16.71 -6.43
CA PRO A 61 -4.27 17.72 -7.03
C PRO A 61 -5.76 17.46 -6.77
N TYR A 62 -6.12 16.28 -6.28
CA TYR A 62 -7.50 15.87 -6.00
C TYR A 62 -7.87 15.96 -4.51
N ARG A 63 -7.08 16.69 -3.72
CA ARG A 63 -7.37 16.91 -2.32
C ARG A 63 -8.74 17.59 -2.17
N SER A 64 -9.59 16.99 -1.34
CA SER A 64 -10.92 17.49 -0.98
C SER A 64 -11.13 17.37 0.53
N SER A 65 -12.30 17.77 1.02
CA SER A 65 -12.68 17.55 2.42
C SER A 65 -12.80 16.06 2.78
N ALA A 66 -13.19 15.22 1.81
CA ALA A 66 -13.34 13.78 1.98
C ALA A 66 -12.05 12.99 1.70
N HIS A 67 -11.19 13.49 0.81
CA HIS A 67 -9.95 12.83 0.43
C HIS A 67 -8.75 13.72 0.72
N SER A 68 -7.91 13.29 1.65
CA SER A 68 -6.77 14.07 2.12
C SER A 68 -5.55 13.17 2.26
N ASN A 69 -4.37 13.79 2.21
CA ASN A 69 -3.12 13.13 2.57
C ASN A 69 -2.97 12.98 4.09
N ARG A 70 -3.80 13.67 4.87
CA ARG A 70 -3.94 13.51 6.32
C ARG A 70 -5.38 13.18 6.68
N VAL A 71 -5.60 12.02 7.28
CA VAL A 71 -6.92 11.49 7.65
C VAL A 71 -6.97 11.18 9.15
N VAL A 72 -8.12 11.43 9.76
CA VAL A 72 -8.36 11.23 11.20
C VAL A 72 -9.47 10.20 11.35
N PHE A 73 -9.18 9.11 12.05
CA PHE A 73 -10.10 8.01 12.31
C PHE A 73 -10.53 8.01 13.77
N GLU A 74 -11.80 7.68 14.01
CA GLU A 74 -12.25 7.21 15.31
C GLU A 74 -12.05 5.69 15.39
N VAL A 75 -11.35 5.21 16.42
CA VAL A 75 -11.02 3.79 16.57
C VAL A 75 -11.35 3.29 17.97
N TYR A 76 -11.66 2.00 18.09
CA TYR A 76 -11.80 1.33 19.38
C TYR A 76 -10.43 0.81 19.86
N GLU A 77 -10.37 0.45 21.14
CA GLU A 77 -9.18 -0.13 21.77
C GLU A 77 -8.64 -1.35 20.99
N GLY A 78 -7.30 -1.47 20.93
CA GLY A 78 -6.62 -2.54 20.18
C GLY A 78 -6.63 -2.35 18.67
N SER A 79 -6.98 -1.16 18.16
CA SER A 79 -6.81 -0.82 16.75
C SER A 79 -5.34 -0.86 16.33
N VAL A 80 -5.08 -1.39 15.14
CA VAL A 80 -3.78 -1.46 14.50
C VAL A 80 -3.91 -0.90 13.09
N CYS A 81 -2.96 -0.05 12.70
CA CYS A 81 -2.85 0.47 11.35
C CYS A 81 -1.60 -0.10 10.67
N GLU A 82 -1.76 -0.66 9.48
CA GLU A 82 -0.69 -1.30 8.69
C GLU A 82 -0.61 -0.65 7.31
N LEU A 83 0.61 -0.41 6.83
CA LEU A 83 0.84 -0.03 5.43
C LEU A 83 0.74 -1.27 4.55
N ILE A 84 -0.26 -1.32 3.69
CA ILE A 84 -0.49 -2.44 2.76
C ILE A 84 0.18 -2.18 1.41
N SER A 85 0.28 -0.91 1.02
CA SER A 85 0.87 -0.56 -0.26
C SER A 85 2.37 -0.76 -0.31
N VAL A 86 2.84 -1.61 -1.23
CA VAL A 86 4.26 -1.69 -1.62
C VAL A 86 4.53 -0.64 -2.68
N ASN A 87 5.25 0.42 -2.32
CA ASN A 87 5.68 1.51 -3.19
C ASN A 87 6.77 2.37 -2.52
N GLY A 88 7.03 3.56 -3.07
CA GLY A 88 8.02 4.48 -2.53
C GLY A 88 7.62 5.25 -1.27
N ALA A 89 6.52 4.90 -0.59
CA ALA A 89 6.19 5.43 0.73
C ALA A 89 6.65 4.47 1.83
N ARG A 90 7.40 4.96 2.81
CA ARG A 90 7.81 4.22 4.02
C ARG A 90 7.21 4.79 5.29
N ILE A 91 7.12 3.92 6.31
CA ILE A 91 6.76 4.33 7.67
C ILE A 91 7.93 5.12 8.24
N LYS A 92 7.71 6.40 8.51
CA LYS A 92 8.66 7.27 9.24
C LYS A 92 8.50 7.09 10.75
N THR A 93 7.26 7.04 11.20
CA THR A 93 6.90 7.00 12.62
C THR A 93 5.58 6.30 12.78
N GLN A 94 5.48 5.44 13.80
CA GLN A 94 4.25 4.77 14.19
C GLN A 94 4.12 4.78 15.72
N THR A 95 3.04 5.37 16.20
CA THR A 95 2.64 5.43 17.60
C THR A 95 1.22 4.89 17.75
N ASN A 96 0.73 4.77 18.99
CA ASN A 96 -0.61 4.24 19.27
C ASN A 96 -1.76 5.09 18.67
N ASP A 97 -1.50 6.34 18.32
CA ASP A 97 -2.47 7.33 17.86
C ASP A 97 -2.13 7.90 16.47
N ARG A 98 -1.03 7.48 15.86
CA ARG A 98 -0.57 8.07 14.59
C ARG A 98 0.37 7.16 13.80
N ILE A 99 0.25 7.21 12.49
CA ILE A 99 1.26 6.75 11.53
C ILE A 99 1.61 7.87 10.55
N VAL A 100 2.91 8.06 10.30
CA VAL A 100 3.43 9.07 9.37
C VAL A 100 4.22 8.37 8.27
N PHE A 101 3.93 8.70 7.02
CA PHE A 101 4.65 8.19 5.85
C PHE A 101 5.52 9.26 5.22
N GLU A 102 6.66 8.85 4.68
CA GLU A 102 7.56 9.69 3.89
C GLU A 102 8.10 8.94 2.67
N ASN A 103 8.80 9.62 1.78
CA ASN A 103 9.46 8.95 0.65
C ASN A 103 10.56 8.01 1.14
N SER A 104 10.61 6.81 0.59
CA SER A 104 11.76 5.92 0.70
C SER A 104 12.76 6.18 -0.42
N THR A 105 14.02 5.86 -0.15
CA THR A 105 15.01 5.68 -1.22
C THR A 105 14.72 4.37 -1.95
N PRO A 106 14.84 4.34 -3.29
CA PRO A 106 14.70 3.09 -4.02
C PRO A 106 15.81 2.11 -3.63
N ILE A 107 15.52 0.82 -3.75
CA ILE A 107 16.49 -0.26 -3.57
C ILE A 107 17.00 -0.71 -4.95
N ASN A 108 18.25 -1.14 -5.02
CA ASN A 108 18.80 -1.72 -6.24
C ASN A 108 18.42 -3.21 -6.32
N VAL A 109 17.76 -3.60 -7.41
CA VAL A 109 17.45 -4.99 -7.75
C VAL A 109 18.25 -5.37 -8.99
N LEU A 110 18.98 -6.48 -8.90
CA LEU A 110 19.77 -7.03 -9.98
C LEU A 110 18.91 -7.96 -10.83
N VAL A 111 18.51 -7.50 -12.00
CA VAL A 111 17.62 -8.25 -12.90
C VAL A 111 18.43 -9.13 -13.84
N VAL A 112 18.04 -10.40 -13.88
CA VAL A 112 18.59 -11.45 -14.75
C VAL A 112 17.47 -11.90 -15.69
N ASN A 113 17.79 -12.12 -16.96
CA ASN A 113 16.82 -12.56 -17.96
C ASN A 113 17.12 -13.99 -18.40
N GLU A 114 16.32 -14.92 -17.91
CA GLU A 114 16.41 -16.35 -18.26
C GLU A 114 15.51 -16.74 -19.43
N THR A 115 14.79 -15.78 -20.04
CA THR A 115 13.79 -16.09 -21.07
C THR A 115 14.39 -16.38 -22.45
N GLY A 116 15.66 -16.07 -22.68
CA GLY A 116 16.33 -16.22 -23.98
C GLY A 116 15.86 -15.23 -25.05
N LYS A 117 14.99 -14.28 -24.73
CA LYS A 117 14.50 -13.22 -25.63
C LYS A 117 14.54 -11.84 -24.96
N ASN A 118 14.39 -10.79 -25.75
CA ASN A 118 14.18 -9.45 -25.22
C ASN A 118 12.79 -9.35 -24.56
N ILE A 119 12.72 -8.72 -23.39
CA ILE A 119 11.46 -8.46 -22.66
C ILE A 119 11.36 -6.98 -22.28
N PHE A 120 10.15 -6.43 -22.30
CA PHE A 120 9.90 -5.11 -21.72
C PHE A 120 9.42 -5.29 -20.29
N LEU A 121 10.35 -5.27 -19.34
CA LEU A 121 10.05 -5.41 -17.93
C LEU A 121 9.22 -4.20 -17.47
N LYS A 122 7.96 -4.48 -17.13
CA LYS A 122 6.99 -3.51 -16.64
C LYS A 122 6.50 -3.95 -15.27
N ASN A 123 6.15 -2.97 -14.45
CA ASN A 123 5.38 -3.21 -13.26
C ASN A 123 3.96 -2.68 -13.44
N ASP A 124 3.02 -3.58 -13.19
CA ASP A 124 1.59 -3.29 -13.20
C ASP A 124 1.05 -3.27 -11.77
N ALA A 125 -0.10 -2.62 -11.60
CA ALA A 125 -0.86 -2.61 -10.37
C ALA A 125 -1.15 -4.04 -9.86
N CYS A 126 -0.91 -4.27 -8.57
CA CYS A 126 -1.15 -5.56 -7.92
C CYS A 126 -1.72 -5.33 -6.52
N ILE A 127 -3.03 -5.51 -6.33
CA ILE A 127 -3.67 -5.58 -5.00
C ILE A 127 -4.79 -6.62 -5.03
N LYS A 128 -4.91 -7.38 -3.93
CA LYS A 128 -5.91 -8.42 -3.69
C LYS A 128 -7.38 -7.96 -3.58
N ASN A 129 -7.65 -6.66 -3.46
CA ASN A 129 -9.00 -6.10 -3.32
C ASN A 129 -9.38 -5.23 -4.52
N ASN A 130 -10.68 -4.93 -4.66
CA ASN A 130 -11.26 -4.12 -5.75
C ASN A 130 -10.31 -3.01 -6.17
N LEU A 131 -9.64 -3.22 -7.32
CA LEU A 131 -8.59 -2.35 -7.86
C LEU A 131 -9.07 -0.90 -7.98
N GLU A 132 -10.39 -0.70 -8.08
CA GLU A 132 -11.05 0.59 -8.05
C GLU A 132 -10.63 1.41 -6.81
N ASP A 133 -10.62 0.86 -5.60
CA ASP A 133 -10.32 1.63 -4.39
C ASP A 133 -8.87 2.14 -4.33
N TYR A 134 -7.95 1.48 -5.04
CA TYR A 134 -6.52 1.80 -5.04
C TYR A 134 -6.13 2.82 -6.11
N PHE A 135 -6.82 2.80 -7.25
CA PHE A 135 -6.43 3.54 -8.45
C PHE A 135 -7.43 4.61 -8.87
N TYR A 136 -8.65 4.55 -8.37
CA TYR A 136 -9.75 5.38 -8.78
C TYR A 136 -9.98 6.50 -7.77
N CYS A 137 -9.80 7.75 -8.21
CA CYS A 137 -10.26 8.91 -7.44
C CYS A 137 -11.66 9.39 -7.89
N GLY A 138 -12.48 8.52 -8.50
CA GLY A 138 -13.79 8.94 -9.00
C GLY A 138 -13.80 9.53 -10.41
N ASP A 139 -12.61 9.75 -11.01
CA ASP A 139 -12.48 10.47 -12.28
C ASP A 139 -12.52 9.57 -13.51
N VAL A 140 -13.15 10.08 -14.56
CA VAL A 140 -13.24 9.45 -15.87
C VAL A 140 -12.56 10.30 -16.94
N ILE A 141 -11.70 9.69 -17.74
CA ILE A 141 -11.24 10.28 -19.01
C ILE A 141 -12.29 9.98 -20.06
N THR A 142 -12.67 10.99 -20.85
CA THR A 142 -13.47 10.73 -22.04
C THR A 142 -12.52 10.44 -23.21
N SER A 143 -12.50 9.20 -23.67
CA SER A 143 -11.81 8.76 -24.89
C SER A 143 -12.85 8.12 -25.81
N ASP A 144 -12.95 8.58 -27.06
CA ASP A 144 -13.88 8.02 -28.06
C ASP A 144 -15.33 7.86 -27.55
N ARG A 145 -15.84 8.89 -26.87
CA ARG A 145 -17.18 8.94 -26.22
C ARG A 145 -17.40 7.92 -25.09
N ARG A 146 -16.36 7.18 -24.67
CA ARG A 146 -16.37 6.31 -23.50
C ARG A 146 -15.75 7.03 -22.31
N LYS A 147 -16.41 6.93 -21.15
CA LYS A 147 -15.86 7.36 -19.86
C LYS A 147 -15.05 6.20 -19.29
N LEU A 148 -13.73 6.30 -19.37
CA LEU A 148 -12.82 5.30 -18.81
C LEU A 148 -12.29 5.78 -17.46
N PRO A 149 -12.22 4.94 -16.43
CA PRO A 149 -11.61 5.32 -15.16
C PRO A 149 -10.16 5.76 -15.39
N ARG A 150 -9.78 6.90 -14.82
CA ARG A 150 -8.39 7.37 -14.88
C ARG A 150 -7.56 6.63 -13.83
N TYR A 151 -6.59 5.86 -14.28
CA TYR A 151 -5.66 5.13 -13.40
C TYR A 151 -4.46 6.01 -13.05
N TYR A 152 -4.19 6.20 -11.75
CA TYR A 152 -3.05 6.99 -11.24
C TYR A 152 -1.96 6.12 -10.61
N TYR A 153 -1.84 4.87 -11.07
CA TYR A 153 -0.77 4.01 -10.60
C TYR A 153 0.59 4.61 -10.92
N VAL A 154 1.45 4.72 -9.92
CA VAL A 154 2.87 5.03 -10.10
C VAL A 154 3.62 3.70 -10.04
N PRO A 155 4.27 3.27 -11.13
CA PRO A 155 5.05 2.04 -11.14
C PRO A 155 6.19 2.06 -10.11
N LEU A 156 6.51 0.89 -9.56
CA LEU A 156 7.63 0.68 -8.64
C LEU A 156 8.98 0.93 -9.29
N PHE A 157 9.07 0.84 -10.61
CA PHE A 157 10.28 1.11 -11.39
C PHE A 157 9.90 1.58 -12.79
N THR A 158 10.79 2.33 -13.43
CA THR A 158 10.63 2.72 -14.83
C THR A 158 10.69 1.50 -15.73
N THR A 159 9.84 1.43 -16.75
CA THR A 159 9.88 0.34 -17.74
C THR A 159 11.28 0.22 -18.35
N GLN A 160 11.81 -0.99 -18.40
CA GLN A 160 13.13 -1.25 -18.99
C GLN A 160 13.09 -2.39 -20.01
N LEU A 161 13.92 -2.27 -21.05
CA LEU A 161 14.21 -3.37 -21.95
C LEU A 161 15.28 -4.25 -21.31
N ILE A 162 14.97 -5.52 -21.08
CA ILE A 162 15.91 -6.50 -20.56
C ILE A 162 16.21 -7.50 -21.68
N THR A 163 17.48 -7.71 -21.97
CA THR A 163 17.95 -8.52 -23.09
C THR A 163 18.55 -9.84 -22.60
N PRO A 164 18.73 -10.85 -23.47
CA PRO A 164 19.36 -12.13 -23.09
C PRO A 164 20.80 -12.00 -22.59
N GLN A 165 21.47 -10.86 -22.82
CA GLN A 165 22.82 -10.62 -22.31
C GLN A 165 22.82 -10.25 -20.82
N ASN A 166 21.66 -9.96 -20.23
CA ASN A 166 21.53 -9.66 -18.81
C ASN A 166 21.47 -10.97 -18.03
N THR A 167 22.64 -11.55 -17.75
CA THR A 167 22.78 -12.86 -17.09
C THR A 167 23.16 -12.69 -15.62
N ILE A 168 23.24 -13.78 -14.86
CA ILE A 168 23.68 -13.74 -13.46
C ILE A 168 25.08 -13.14 -13.26
N THR A 169 25.96 -13.24 -14.26
CA THR A 169 27.30 -12.63 -14.21
C THR A 169 27.31 -11.18 -14.69
N HIS A 170 26.26 -10.75 -15.40
CA HIS A 170 26.10 -9.40 -15.93
C HIS A 170 24.65 -8.91 -15.75
N PRO A 171 24.14 -8.83 -14.51
CA PRO A 171 22.76 -8.42 -14.26
C PRO A 171 22.56 -6.92 -14.53
N VAL A 172 21.32 -6.52 -14.79
CA VAL A 172 20.97 -5.10 -14.92
C VAL A 172 20.47 -4.58 -13.58
N PRO A 173 21.11 -3.54 -12.99
CA PRO A 173 20.59 -2.91 -11.80
C PRO A 173 19.38 -2.02 -12.14
N ILE A 174 18.27 -2.24 -11.46
CA ILE A 174 17.06 -1.42 -11.56
C ILE A 174 16.70 -0.89 -10.18
N GLN A 175 16.36 0.40 -10.12
CA GLN A 175 15.88 1.04 -8.90
C GLN A 175 14.39 0.72 -8.69
N PHE A 176 14.09 -0.02 -7.62
CA PHE A 176 12.74 -0.37 -7.19
C PHE A 176 12.32 0.49 -6.00
N PHE A 177 11.18 1.15 -6.11
CA PHE A 177 10.49 1.80 -5.00
C PHE A 177 9.65 0.77 -4.24
N ALA A 178 10.31 -0.10 -3.50
CA ALA A 178 9.68 -1.19 -2.73
C ALA A 178 10.50 -1.50 -1.47
N TRP A 179 10.64 -0.50 -0.58
CA TRP A 179 11.50 -0.58 0.60
C TRP A 179 11.15 -1.75 1.54
N GLN A 180 9.90 -2.23 1.53
CA GLN A 180 9.49 -3.41 2.29
C GLN A 180 10.33 -4.64 1.98
N LEU A 181 10.83 -4.80 0.75
CA LEU A 181 11.71 -5.92 0.39
C LEU A 181 13.03 -5.87 1.17
N SER A 182 13.49 -4.67 1.55
CA SER A 182 14.72 -4.47 2.34
C SER A 182 14.50 -4.52 3.86
N GLN A 183 13.27 -4.74 4.32
CA GLN A 183 12.97 -4.93 5.75
C GLN A 183 12.86 -6.42 6.13
N ILE A 184 12.98 -7.30 5.13
CA ILE A 184 12.98 -8.74 5.34
C ILE A 184 14.39 -9.10 5.81
N ASP A 185 14.60 -8.96 7.11
CA ASP A 185 15.83 -9.29 7.81
C ASP A 185 15.68 -10.70 8.40
N ASP A 186 15.99 -11.72 7.61
CA ASP A 186 16.05 -13.12 8.05
C ASP A 186 17.50 -13.58 8.20
N VAL A 187 17.72 -14.61 9.02
CA VAL A 187 19.06 -15.10 9.40
C VAL A 187 19.77 -15.78 8.23
N SER A 188 19.02 -16.29 7.25
CA SER A 188 19.57 -16.91 6.04
C SER A 188 19.01 -16.28 4.76
N ASP A 189 19.85 -16.28 3.72
CA ASP A 189 19.46 -15.84 2.37
C ASP A 189 18.28 -16.65 1.81
N GLU A 190 18.15 -17.92 2.17
CA GLU A 190 17.07 -18.80 1.75
C GLU A 190 15.72 -18.36 2.32
N ASN A 191 15.65 -18.15 3.65
CA ASN A 191 14.44 -17.69 4.30
C ASN A 191 14.03 -16.30 3.83
N ALA A 192 15.02 -15.39 3.70
CA ALA A 192 14.78 -14.06 3.16
C ALA A 192 14.21 -14.13 1.73
N SER A 193 14.76 -15.00 0.88
CA SER A 193 14.24 -15.22 -0.47
C SER A 193 12.80 -15.73 -0.44
N GLU A 194 12.46 -16.70 0.41
CA GLU A 194 11.09 -17.21 0.52
C GLU A 194 10.11 -16.10 0.95
N ALA A 195 10.45 -15.33 1.97
CA ALA A 195 9.64 -14.23 2.47
C ALA A 195 9.45 -13.13 1.41
N ILE A 196 10.51 -12.79 0.67
CA ILE A 196 10.45 -11.83 -0.44
C ILE A 196 9.52 -12.33 -1.54
N ASN A 197 9.64 -13.59 -1.97
CA ASN A 197 8.77 -14.15 -2.99
C ASN A 197 7.31 -14.17 -2.55
N ARG A 198 7.03 -14.47 -1.28
CA ARG A 198 5.69 -14.43 -0.71
C ARG A 198 5.11 -13.02 -0.75
N LEU A 199 5.88 -12.02 -0.33
CA LEU A 199 5.47 -10.62 -0.41
C LEU A 199 5.23 -10.19 -1.87
N ALA A 200 6.17 -10.48 -2.76
CA ALA A 200 6.12 -10.08 -4.16
C ALA A 200 4.95 -10.72 -4.91
N ALA A 201 4.65 -12.00 -4.66
CA ALA A 201 3.53 -12.70 -5.28
C ALA A 201 2.17 -12.02 -4.99
N GLU A 202 2.06 -11.32 -3.86
CA GLU A 202 0.83 -10.67 -3.42
C GLU A 202 0.74 -9.18 -3.80
N THR A 203 1.88 -8.54 -4.08
CA THR A 203 1.98 -7.06 -4.11
C THR A 203 2.75 -6.51 -5.30
N ILE A 204 3.49 -7.34 -6.05
CA ILE A 204 4.33 -6.92 -7.18
C ILE A 204 3.96 -7.74 -8.41
N LYS A 205 3.27 -7.10 -9.37
CA LYS A 205 2.99 -7.71 -10.67
C LYS A 205 3.99 -7.22 -11.69
N ILE A 206 4.68 -8.16 -12.32
CA ILE A 206 5.68 -7.91 -13.36
C ILE A 206 5.17 -8.49 -14.68
N THR A 207 5.26 -7.70 -15.75
CA THR A 207 4.75 -8.08 -17.07
C THR A 207 5.73 -7.76 -18.19
N ASP A 208 5.55 -8.45 -19.32
CA ASP A 208 6.10 -8.12 -20.63
C ASP A 208 4.93 -7.72 -21.53
N ASN A 209 4.76 -6.41 -21.73
CA ASN A 209 3.64 -5.85 -22.49
C ASN A 209 2.27 -6.44 -22.06
N TRP A 210 1.94 -6.29 -20.77
CA TRP A 210 0.71 -6.78 -20.13
C TRP A 210 0.59 -8.29 -19.99
N ASN A 211 1.52 -9.08 -20.54
CA ASN A 211 1.57 -10.52 -20.30
C ASN A 211 2.32 -10.77 -18.98
N PRO A 212 1.70 -11.44 -17.98
CA PRO A 212 2.38 -11.77 -16.74
C PRO A 212 3.66 -12.57 -16.98
N LEU A 213 4.74 -12.15 -16.34
CA LEU A 213 5.99 -12.92 -16.31
C LEU A 213 6.02 -13.79 -15.05
N LYS A 214 6.45 -15.03 -15.22
CA LYS A 214 6.86 -15.85 -14.08
C LYS A 214 8.20 -15.29 -13.61
N THR A 215 8.26 -14.91 -12.34
CA THR A 215 9.46 -14.34 -11.73
C THR A 215 9.78 -15.05 -10.43
N TYR A 216 11.05 -15.01 -10.03
CA TYR A 216 11.51 -15.45 -8.73
C TYR A 216 12.58 -14.51 -8.19
N TRP A 217 12.53 -14.27 -6.88
CA TRP A 217 13.43 -13.36 -6.19
C TRP A 217 14.45 -14.12 -5.36
N LYS A 218 15.71 -13.68 -5.37
CA LYS A 218 16.78 -14.30 -4.58
C LYS A 218 17.59 -13.27 -3.81
N LYS A 219 17.70 -13.43 -2.50
CA LYS A 219 18.65 -12.71 -1.66
C LYS A 219 20.00 -13.42 -1.70
N THR A 220 21.09 -12.67 -1.81
CA THR A 220 22.45 -13.23 -1.67
C THR A 220 23.36 -12.17 -1.05
N GLY A 221 23.71 -12.36 0.23
CA GLY A 221 24.40 -11.33 1.01
C GLY A 221 23.60 -10.03 0.97
N ASP A 222 24.23 -8.90 0.59
CA ASP A 222 23.53 -7.61 0.47
C ASP A 222 22.71 -7.45 -0.83
N SER A 223 22.90 -8.34 -1.80
CA SER A 223 22.28 -8.23 -3.12
C SER A 223 20.88 -8.85 -3.16
N LEU A 224 19.99 -8.24 -3.94
CA LEU A 224 18.67 -8.77 -4.25
C LEU A 224 18.55 -8.95 -5.77
N TYR A 225 18.25 -10.17 -6.20
CA TYR A 225 18.10 -10.55 -7.59
C TYR A 225 16.64 -10.81 -7.93
N LEU A 226 16.29 -10.51 -9.18
CA LEU A 226 15.03 -10.86 -9.82
C LEU A 226 15.35 -11.64 -11.10
N PHE A 227 14.80 -12.84 -11.21
CA PHE A 227 14.91 -13.73 -12.37
C PHE A 227 13.56 -13.80 -13.09
#